data_AF-A0A7G8EJ96-F1
#
_entry.id   AF-A0A7G8EJ96-F1
#
_cell.length_a   1.000
_cell.length_b   1.000
_cell.length_c   1.000
_cell.angle_alpha   90.00
_cell.angle_beta   90.00
_cell.angle_gamma   90.00
#
_symmetry.space_group_name_H-M   'P 1'
#
loop_
_entity.id
_entity.type
_entity.pdbx_description
1 polymer ?
#
loop_
_entity_poly.entity_id
_entity_poly.type
_entity_poly.pdbx_seq_one_letter_code
_entity_poly.pdbx_strand_id
1 'polypeptide(L)' 'MKQLSGPLRRALIYGLVSYSGLVLINNSELNLPNMWVAYLPMFIGVYVLTLWLDRKFGD' A
#
# COMPACT_ATOMS: atom_id res chain seq x y z
N MET A 1 -17.88 15.35 -6.21
CA MET A 1 -17.59 13.91 -6.42
C MET A 1 -18.36 13.15 -5.37
N LYS A 2 -19.32 12.29 -5.75
CA LYS A 2 -20.14 11.53 -4.80
C LYS A 2 -19.20 10.80 -3.84
N GLN A 3 -19.45 10.90 -2.53
CA GLN A 3 -18.67 10.21 -1.51
C GLN A 3 -18.54 8.74 -1.95
N LEU A 4 -17.31 8.34 -2.28
CA LEU A 4 -17.01 6.92 -2.43
C LEU A 4 -17.44 6.26 -1.13
N SER A 5 -18.29 5.23 -1.22
CA SER A 5 -18.70 4.49 -0.02
C SER A 5 -17.45 4.04 0.73
N GLY A 6 -17.47 4.14 2.07
CA GLY A 6 -16.29 3.85 2.90
C GLY A 6 -15.53 2.57 2.53
N PRO A 7 -16.22 1.44 2.23
CA PRO A 7 -15.58 0.23 1.75
C PRO A 7 -14.83 0.39 0.41
N LEU A 8 -15.41 1.09 -0.57
CA LEU A 8 -14.79 1.29 -1.88
C LEU A 8 -13.55 2.18 -1.77
N ARG A 9 -13.61 3.24 -0.93
CA ARG A 9 -12.44 4.06 -0.63
C ARG A 9 -11.30 3.22 -0.03
N ARG A 10 -11.59 2.41 0.98
CA ARG A 10 -10.60 1.52 1.62
C ARG A 10 -10.00 0.53 0.64
N ALA A 11 -10.82 -0.08 -0.21
CA ALA A 11 -10.36 -1.00 -1.24
C ALA A 11 -9.42 -0.31 -2.24
N LEU A 12 -9.77 0.90 -2.70
CA LEU A 12 -8.93 1.66 -3.63
C LEU A 12 -7.62 2.11 -2.98
N ILE A 13 -7.65 2.63 -1.75
CA ILE A 13 -6.45 3.03 -1.02
C ILE A 13 -5.52 1.81 -0.86
N TYR A 14 -6.04 0.70 -0.33
CA TYR A 14 -5.24 -0.51 -0.13
C TYR A 14 -4.67 -1.04 -1.44
N GLY A 15 -5.50 -1.10 -2.49
CA GLY A 15 -5.09 -1.59 -3.81
C GLY A 15 -3.97 -0.73 -4.42
N LEU A 16 -4.16 0.59 -4.45
CA LEU A 16 -3.16 1.52 -5.01
C LEU A 16 -1.85 1.48 -4.23
N VAL A 17 -1.91 1.58 -2.89
CA VAL A 17 -0.71 1.59 -2.03
C VAL A 17 0.06 0.27 -2.14
N SER A 18 -0.64 -0.86 -2.10
CA SER A 18 -0.02 -2.18 -2.25
C SER A 18 0.63 -2.34 -3.62
N TYR A 19 -0.08 -1.97 -4.68
CA TYR A 19 0.44 -2.04 -6.05
C TYR A 19 1.68 -1.16 -6.23
N SER A 20 1.66 0.07 -5.71
CA SER A 20 2.83 0.96 -5.75
C SER A 20 4.04 0.35 -5.04
N GLY A 21 3.86 -0.27 -3.87
CA GLY A 21 4.95 -0.95 -3.18
C GLY A 21 5.53 -2.11 -3.99
N LEU A 22 4.66 -2.92 -4.63
CA LEU A 22 5.10 -3.99 -5.53
C LEU A 22 5.87 -3.46 -6.74
N VAL A 23 5.41 -2.36 -7.36
CA VAL A 23 6.10 -1.72 -8.48
C VAL A 23 7.49 -1.27 -8.06
N LEU A 24 7.63 -0.62 -6.90
CA LEU A 24 8.93 -0.17 -6.40
C LEU A 24 9.89 -1.35 -6.17
N ILE A 25 9.46 -2.39 -5.44
CA ILE A 25 10.33 -3.54 -5.16
C ILE A 25 10.68 -4.29 -6.45
N ASN A 26 9.71 -4.57 -7.31
CA ASN A 26 9.95 -5.37 -8.51
C ASN A 26 10.76 -4.65 -9.60
N ASN A 27 10.83 -3.31 -9.57
CA ASN A 27 11.65 -2.52 -10.50
C ASN A 27 12.95 -1.99 -9.87
N SER A 28 13.26 -2.37 -8.64
CA SER A 28 14.46 -1.89 -7.93
C SER A 28 15.73 -2.70 -8.23
N GLU A 29 15.64 -3.75 -9.05
CA GLU A 29 16.73 -4.69 -9.35
C GLU A 29 17.39 -5.28 -8.09
N LEU A 30 16.68 -5.29 -6.95
CA LEU A 30 17.15 -5.85 -5.69
C LEU A 30 17.47 -7.33 -5.84
N ASN A 31 18.76 -7.66 -5.75
CA ASN A 31 19.25 -9.04 -5.71
C ASN A 31 19.55 -9.45 -4.26
N LEU A 32 18.51 -9.75 -3.51
CA LEU A 32 18.61 -10.16 -2.11
C LEU A 32 18.56 -11.69 -1.99
N PRO A 33 19.39 -12.32 -1.14
CA PRO A 33 19.29 -13.76 -0.85
C PRO A 33 17.92 -14.17 -0.30
N ASN A 34 17.22 -13.23 0.35
CA ASN A 34 15.88 -13.42 0.84
C ASN A 34 15.03 -12.16 0.64
N MET A 35 14.10 -12.22 -0.31
CA MET A 35 13.20 -11.11 -0.63
C MET A 35 12.25 -10.72 0.51
N TRP A 36 12.03 -11.58 1.52
CA TRP A 36 11.25 -11.23 2.71
C TRP A 36 11.80 -10.00 3.44
N VAL A 37 13.11 -9.75 3.34
CA VAL A 37 13.75 -8.56 3.92
C VAL A 37 13.25 -7.27 3.26
N ALA A 38 12.84 -7.31 2.00
CA ALA A 38 12.24 -6.19 1.29
C ALA A 38 10.70 -6.19 1.41
N TYR A 39 10.06 -7.35 1.25
CA TYR A 39 8.60 -7.44 1.27
C TYR A 39 7.98 -7.22 2.66
N LEU A 40 8.59 -7.72 3.73
CA LEU A 40 8.06 -7.54 5.08
C LEU A 40 7.95 -6.04 5.47
N PRO A 41 9.01 -5.22 5.37
CA PRO A 41 8.88 -3.79 5.64
C PRO A 41 7.97 -3.08 4.63
N MET A 42 7.93 -3.52 3.36
CA MET A 42 6.96 -2.99 2.40
C MET A 42 5.53 -3.18 2.90
N PHE A 43 5.14 -4.38 3.34
CA PHE A 43 3.78 -4.64 3.83
C PHE A 43 3.45 -3.87 5.12
N ILE A 44 4.41 -3.70 6.03
CA ILE A 44 4.24 -2.83 7.20
C ILE A 44 3.98 -1.38 6.75
N GLY A 45 4.75 -0.89 5.78
CA GLY A 45 4.55 0.44 5.19
C GLY A 45 3.18 0.59 4.54
N VAL A 46 2.76 -0.39 3.75
CA VAL A 46 1.42 -0.45 3.13
C VAL A 46 0.32 -0.35 4.19
N TYR A 47 0.44 -1.11 5.28
CA TYR A 47 -0.55 -1.11 6.35
C TYR A 47 -0.67 0.25 7.03
N VAL A 48 0.46 0.82 7.49
CA VAL A 48 0.48 2.11 8.17
C VAL A 48 -0.01 3.23 7.25
N LEU A 49 0.44 3.24 6.00
CA LEU A 49 0.05 4.25 5.03
C LEU A 49 -1.43 4.15 4.65
N THR A 50 -1.95 2.93 4.47
CA THR A 50 -3.37 2.68 4.19
C THR A 50 -4.25 3.19 5.33
N LEU A 51 -3.87 2.90 6.59
CA LEU A 51 -4.58 3.42 7.77
C LEU A 51 -4.56 4.94 7.85
N TRP A 52 -3.41 5.55 7.59
CA TRP A 52 -3.27 7.00 7.60
C TRP A 52 -4.11 7.66 6.49
N LEU A 53 -4.08 7.13 5.27
CA LEU A 53 -4.86 7.65 4.15
C LEU A 53 -6.37 7.47 4.38
N ASP A 54 -6.82 6.32 4.88
CA ASP A 54 -8.26 6.13 5.17
C ASP A 54 -8.74 7.08 6.26
N ARG A 55 -7.94 7.36 7.30
CA ARG A 55 -8.27 8.37 8.32
C ARG A 55 -8.23 9.80 7.79
N LYS A 56 -7.38 10.08 6.80
CA LYS A 56 -7.24 11.41 6.21
C LYS A 56 -8.37 11.74 5.23
N PHE A 57 -8.90 10.74 4.54
CA PHE A 57 -9.94 10.89 3.50
C PHE A 57 -11.30 10.30 3.90
N GLY A 58 -11.36 9.61 5.03
CA GLY A 58 -12.58 9.25 5.72
C GLY A 58 -12.83 10.25 6.81
N ASP A 59 -13.84 11.10 6.59
CA ASP A 59 -14.46 11.90 7.65
C ASP A 59 -14.77 11.04 8.89
#